data_AF-A0A917JN33-F1
#
_entry.id   AF-A0A917JN33-F1
#
_cell.length_a   1.000
_cell.length_b   1.000
_cell.length_c   1.000
_cell.angle_alpha   90.00
_cell.angle_beta   90.00
_cell.angle_gamma   90.00
#
_symmetry.space_group_name_H-M   'P 1'
#
loop_
_entity.id
_entity.type
_entity.pdbx_description
1 polymer ?
#
loop_
_entity_poly.entity_id
_entity_poly.type
_entity_poly.pdbx_seq_one_letter_code
_entity_poly.pdbx_strand_id
1 'polypeptide(L)'
;MLKIADIMTTRIVTIDMDDRLTIAKEIFDNAPFHHLLVTEENELKGMLSERDLLRAISPNVDANPTTKELETLQKRVHQVMTRDPLTVAPHISVIQASQLILERQIGSLPVLDNGELVGIVTWKDLLAAMIEAN
;
A
#
# COMPACT_ATOMS: atom_id res chain seq x y z
N MET A 1 3.59 -24.89 7.88
CA MET A 1 3.49 -23.51 8.39
C MET A 1 2.84 -22.69 7.30
N LEU A 2 1.79 -21.93 7.62
CA LEU A 2 1.06 -21.10 6.66
C LEU A 2 1.98 -20.01 6.11
N LYS A 3 1.98 -19.81 4.79
CA LYS A 3 2.87 -18.91 4.06
C LYS A 3 2.09 -17.70 3.53
N ILE A 4 2.83 -16.66 3.15
CA ILE A 4 2.24 -15.47 2.52
C ILE A 4 1.55 -15.79 1.20
N ALA A 5 2.11 -16.69 0.39
CA ALA A 5 1.50 -17.14 -0.86
C ALA A 5 0.08 -17.70 -0.68
N ASP A 6 -0.23 -18.24 0.50
CA ASP A 6 -1.52 -18.87 0.78
C ASP A 6 -2.62 -17.84 1.09
N ILE A 7 -2.26 -16.59 1.44
CA ILE A 7 -3.20 -15.58 1.95
C ILE A 7 -3.10 -14.21 1.26
N MET A 8 -2.05 -13.98 0.47
CA MET A 8 -1.84 -12.69 -0.18
C MET A 8 -2.93 -12.38 -1.22
N THR A 9 -3.23 -11.10 -1.40
CA THR A 9 -4.05 -10.66 -2.53
C THR A 9 -3.18 -10.63 -3.79
N THR A 10 -3.58 -11.40 -4.81
CA THR A 10 -2.88 -11.51 -6.11
C THR A 10 -3.44 -10.58 -7.17
N ARG A 11 -4.67 -10.09 -7.02
CA ARG A 11 -5.24 -9.05 -7.89
C ARG A 11 -4.78 -7.69 -7.39
N ILE A 12 -3.58 -7.32 -7.81
CA ILE A 12 -2.90 -6.10 -7.38
C ILE A 12 -3.52 -4.90 -8.10
N VAL A 13 -3.83 -3.87 -7.34
CA VAL A 13 -4.15 -2.55 -7.90
C VAL A 13 -2.89 -1.70 -7.78
N THR A 14 -2.38 -1.26 -8.92
CA THR A 14 -1.21 -0.37 -9.00
C THR A 14 -1.63 1.01 -9.49
N ILE A 15 -0.73 1.97 -9.29
CA ILE A 15 -0.81 3.31 -9.85
C ILE A 15 0.57 3.67 -10.40
N ASP A 16 0.63 4.38 -11.53
CA ASP A 16 1.90 4.78 -12.11
C ASP A 16 2.52 5.93 -11.29
N MET A 17 3.84 5.98 -11.20
CA MET A 17 4.53 7.01 -10.45
C MET A 17 4.28 8.43 -10.98
N ASP A 18 3.98 8.56 -12.27
CA ASP A 18 3.62 9.81 -12.95
C ASP A 18 2.10 10.08 -13.00
N ASP A 19 1.27 9.24 -12.39
CA ASP A 19 -0.14 9.58 -12.22
C ASP A 19 -0.33 10.76 -11.26
N ARG A 20 -1.47 11.44 -11.38
CA ARG A 20 -1.85 12.53 -10.46
C ARG A 20 -2.46 11.95 -9.19
N LEU A 21 -2.27 12.64 -8.06
CA LEU A 21 -2.89 12.25 -6.79
C LEU A 21 -4.42 12.27 -6.80
N THR A 22 -5.04 13.00 -7.73
CA THR A 22 -6.49 12.90 -7.99
C THR A 22 -6.93 11.48 -8.33
N ILE A 23 -6.12 10.73 -9.09
CA ILE A 23 -6.43 9.34 -9.46
C ILE A 23 -6.33 8.45 -8.22
N ALA A 24 -5.26 8.59 -7.42
CA ALA A 24 -5.13 7.87 -6.16
C ALA A 24 -6.31 8.14 -5.21
N LYS A 25 -6.73 9.41 -5.11
CA LYS A 25 -7.90 9.80 -4.32
C LYS A 25 -9.17 9.10 -4.81
N GLU A 26 -9.42 9.14 -6.11
CA GLU A 26 -10.60 8.49 -6.70
C GLU A 26 -10.59 6.98 -6.46
N ILE A 27 -9.43 6.33 -6.56
CA ILE A 27 -9.31 4.91 -6.23
C ILE A 27 -9.65 4.67 -4.76
N PHE A 28 -9.06 5.40 -3.82
CA PHE A 28 -9.35 5.21 -2.39
C PHE A 28 -10.81 5.49 -2.03
N ASP A 29 -11.43 6.52 -2.62
CA ASP A 29 -12.83 6.87 -2.38
C ASP A 29 -13.80 5.75 -2.81
N ASN A 30 -13.39 4.89 -3.77
CA ASN A 30 -14.23 3.85 -4.37
C ASN A 30 -13.76 2.42 -4.10
N ALA A 31 -12.64 2.23 -3.39
CA ALA A 31 -12.05 0.93 -3.13
C ALA A 31 -12.19 0.50 -1.66
N PRO A 32 -12.29 -0.81 -1.38
CA PRO A 32 -12.33 -1.33 0.00
C PRO A 32 -10.95 -1.40 0.67
N PHE A 33 -9.89 -0.93 0.00
CA PHE A 33 -8.50 -1.01 0.45
C PHE A 33 -7.86 0.38 0.52
N HIS A 34 -6.78 0.48 1.30
CA HIS A 34 -6.17 1.76 1.66
C HIS A 34 -4.68 1.84 1.32
N HIS A 35 -4.17 0.94 0.45
CA HIS A 35 -2.80 0.95 -0.03
C HIS A 35 -2.78 0.73 -1.54
N LEU A 36 -1.98 1.53 -2.24
CA LEU A 36 -1.68 1.39 -3.66
C LEU A 36 -0.20 1.11 -3.83
N LEU A 37 0.12 0.13 -4.67
CA LEU A 37 1.50 -0.11 -5.08
C LEU A 37 1.83 0.82 -6.24
N VAL A 38 2.94 1.56 -6.11
CA VAL A 38 3.36 2.52 -7.11
C VAL A 38 4.40 1.86 -8.02
N THR A 39 4.15 1.92 -9.32
CA THR A 39 4.98 1.29 -10.33
C THR A 39 5.54 2.27 -11.35
N GLU A 40 6.65 1.89 -11.97
CA GLU A 40 7.21 2.51 -13.18
C GLU A 40 7.66 1.37 -14.09
N GLU A 41 7.22 1.34 -15.35
CA GLU A 41 7.56 0.25 -16.29
C GLU A 41 7.28 -1.16 -15.73
N ASN A 42 6.21 -1.32 -14.92
CA ASN A 42 5.83 -2.54 -14.17
C ASN A 42 6.75 -2.95 -13.02
N GLU A 43 7.76 -2.15 -12.69
CA GLU A 43 8.58 -2.38 -11.50
C GLU A 43 7.98 -1.65 -10.29
N LEU A 44 7.99 -2.31 -9.14
CA LEU A 44 7.59 -1.69 -7.87
C LEU A 44 8.61 -0.62 -7.48
N LYS A 45 8.20 0.64 -7.40
CA LYS A 45 9.04 1.78 -6.97
C LYS A 45 8.64 2.36 -5.62
N GLY A 46 7.40 2.10 -5.20
CA GLY A 46 6.86 2.74 -4.02
C GLY A 46 5.54 2.17 -3.57
N MET A 47 5.02 2.77 -2.51
CA MET A 47 3.68 2.53 -2.01
C MET A 47 3.07 3.85 -1.57
N LEU A 48 1.77 4.01 -1.80
CA LEU A 48 0.99 5.14 -1.34
C LEU A 48 -0.17 4.60 -0.52
N SER A 49 -0.25 4.95 0.77
CA SER A 49 -1.43 4.67 1.57
C SER A 49 -2.41 5.84 1.53
N GLU A 50 -3.68 5.58 1.80
CA GLU A 50 -4.69 6.64 1.93
C GLU A 50 -4.27 7.64 3.02
N ARG A 51 -3.66 7.17 4.11
CA ARG A 51 -3.13 8.03 5.17
C ARG A 51 -2.02 8.96 4.68
N ASP A 52 -1.16 8.49 3.76
CA ASP A 52 -0.10 9.34 3.18
C ASP A 52 -0.70 10.42 2.29
N LEU A 53 -1.72 10.06 1.49
CA LEU A 53 -2.49 11.01 0.69
C LEU A 53 -3.18 12.05 1.58
N LEU A 54 -3.90 11.63 2.62
CA LEU A 54 -4.60 12.51 3.55
C LEU A 54 -3.64 13.48 4.25
N ARG A 55 -2.48 12.98 4.72
CA ARG A 55 -1.43 13.80 5.32
C ARG A 55 -0.85 14.82 4.33
N ALA A 56 -0.78 14.48 3.05
CA ALA A 56 -0.30 15.38 2.02
C ALA A 56 -1.31 16.50 1.71
N ILE A 57 -2.60 16.18 1.55
CA ILE A 57 -3.63 17.15 1.17
C ILE A 57 -3.95 18.13 2.31
N SER A 58 -4.15 17.64 3.53
CA SER A 58 -4.41 18.51 4.68
C SER A 58 -3.94 17.86 5.99
N PRO A 59 -2.96 18.45 6.69
CA PRO A 59 -2.61 18.02 8.04
C PRO A 59 -3.73 18.31 9.07
N ASN A 60 -4.72 19.14 8.72
CA ASN A 60 -5.84 19.51 9.59
C ASN A 60 -7.18 19.13 8.94
N VAL A 61 -7.79 18.06 9.44
CA VAL A 61 -8.92 17.34 8.79
C VAL A 61 -10.26 18.12 8.81
N ASP A 62 -10.36 19.22 9.57
CA ASP A 62 -11.64 19.89 9.88
C ASP A 62 -11.89 21.24 9.17
N ALA A 63 -11.32 21.48 7.99
CA ALA A 63 -11.51 22.74 7.24
C ALA A 63 -12.09 22.52 5.83
N ASN A 64 -12.79 23.54 5.32
CA ASN A 64 -13.19 23.60 3.90
C ASN A 64 -11.96 23.44 3.00
N PRO A 65 -12.08 22.74 1.85
CA PRO A 65 -10.94 22.46 1.01
C PRO A 65 -10.26 23.75 0.58
N THR A 66 -9.03 23.92 1.04
CA THR A 66 -8.23 25.11 0.76
C THR A 66 -7.66 25.04 -0.66
N THR A 67 -7.31 26.19 -1.24
CA THR A 67 -6.59 26.26 -2.54
C THR A 67 -5.37 25.33 -2.58
N LYS A 68 -4.72 25.15 -1.42
CA LYS A 68 -3.54 24.30 -1.21
C LYS A 68 -3.83 22.80 -1.32
N GLU A 69 -5.03 22.35 -0.95
CA GLU A 69 -5.44 20.95 -1.13
C GLU A 69 -5.62 20.63 -2.61
N LEU A 70 -6.27 21.52 -3.35
CA LEU A 70 -6.45 21.39 -4.79
C LEU A 70 -5.10 21.37 -5.51
N GLU A 71 -4.17 22.26 -5.14
CA GLU A 71 -2.80 22.26 -5.65
C GLU A 71 -2.06 20.95 -5.33
N THR A 72 -2.24 20.40 -4.12
CA THR A 72 -1.60 19.14 -3.74
C THR A 72 -2.14 17.98 -4.54
N LEU A 73 -3.45 17.90 -4.78
CA LEU A 73 -4.04 16.86 -5.62
C LEU A 73 -3.53 16.89 -7.07
N GLN A 74 -3.04 18.05 -7.55
CA GLN A 74 -2.40 18.17 -8.85
C GLN A 74 -0.94 17.68 -8.90
N LYS A 75 -0.35 17.30 -7.76
CA LYS A 75 0.98 16.67 -7.72
C LYS A 75 0.95 15.26 -8.29
N ARG A 76 2.14 14.78 -8.64
CA ARG A 76 2.39 13.41 -9.10
C ARG A 76 2.55 12.47 -7.92
N VAL A 77 2.20 11.20 -8.10
CA VAL A 77 2.29 10.16 -7.06
C VAL A 77 3.71 10.06 -6.48
N HIS A 78 4.73 10.09 -7.33
CA HIS A 78 6.13 9.98 -6.92
C HIS A 78 6.62 11.10 -5.96
N GLN A 79 5.85 12.19 -5.84
CA GLN A 79 6.14 13.31 -4.94
C GLN A 79 5.63 13.09 -3.51
N VAL A 80 4.76 12.09 -3.30
CA VAL A 80 4.14 11.79 -2.00
C VAL A 80 4.35 10.34 -1.56
N MET A 81 4.55 9.40 -2.49
CA MET A 81 4.73 7.99 -2.17
C MET A 81 5.86 7.73 -1.17
N THR A 82 5.71 6.65 -0.41
CA THR A 82 6.85 6.04 0.29
C THR A 82 7.67 5.25 -0.72
N ARG A 83 8.96 5.57 -0.84
CA ARG A 83 9.91 4.87 -1.70
C ARG A 83 10.41 3.60 -1.04
N ASP A 84 10.84 2.64 -1.87
CA ASP A 84 11.51 1.42 -1.44
C ASP A 84 10.77 0.69 -0.30
N PRO A 85 9.48 0.33 -0.50
CA PRO A 85 8.68 -0.28 0.54
C PRO A 85 9.31 -1.61 0.96
N LEU A 86 9.21 -1.93 2.26
CA LEU A 86 9.67 -3.24 2.74
C LEU A 86 8.82 -4.34 2.10
N THR A 87 9.47 -5.26 1.40
CA THR A 87 8.83 -6.38 0.72
C THR A 87 9.12 -7.71 1.39
N VAL A 88 8.31 -8.73 1.11
CA VAL A 88 8.56 -10.12 1.51
C VAL A 88 8.47 -11.07 0.32
N ALA A 89 9.10 -12.24 0.44
CA ALA A 89 8.94 -13.31 -0.54
C ALA A 89 7.68 -14.13 -0.24
N PRO A 90 7.05 -14.75 -1.26
CA PRO A 90 5.79 -15.51 -1.08
C PRO A 90 5.94 -16.72 -0.14
N HIS A 91 7.14 -17.28 0.00
CA HIS A 91 7.40 -18.44 0.85
C HIS A 91 7.58 -18.11 2.33
N ILE A 92 7.68 -16.82 2.70
CA ILE A 92 7.82 -16.37 4.08
C ILE A 92 6.57 -16.77 4.86
N SER A 93 6.74 -17.13 6.14
CA SER A 93 5.62 -17.52 6.98
C SER A 93 4.78 -16.32 7.42
N VAL A 94 3.50 -16.58 7.70
CA VAL A 94 2.59 -15.58 8.29
C VAL A 94 3.16 -14.99 9.58
N ILE A 95 3.77 -15.82 10.44
CA ILE A 95 4.37 -15.36 11.71
C ILE A 95 5.51 -14.37 11.46
N GLN A 96 6.42 -14.67 10.54
CA GLN A 96 7.54 -13.78 10.20
C GLN A 96 7.04 -12.46 9.60
N ALA A 97 6.04 -12.49 8.72
CA ALA A 97 5.46 -11.28 8.16
C ALA A 97 4.74 -10.44 9.23
N SER A 98 4.02 -11.07 10.16
CA SER A 98 3.42 -10.39 11.31
C SER A 98 4.46 -9.68 12.18
N GLN A 99 5.60 -10.31 12.43
CA GLN A 99 6.72 -9.69 13.16
C GLN A 99 7.24 -8.46 12.42
N LEU A 100 7.47 -8.54 11.11
CA LEU A 100 7.93 -7.41 10.30
C LEU A 100 6.94 -6.23 10.35
N ILE A 101 5.64 -6.50 10.20
CA ILE A 101 4.60 -5.47 10.27
C ILE A 101 4.60 -4.75 11.62
N LEU A 102 4.73 -5.49 12.73
CA LEU A 102 4.75 -4.93 14.08
C LEU A 102 6.04 -4.14 14.35
N GLU A 103 7.20 -4.71 14.03
CA GLU A 103 8.50 -4.09 14.28
C GLU A 103 8.70 -2.81 13.47
N ARG A 104 8.21 -2.79 12.21
CA ARG A 104 8.36 -1.64 11.31
C ARG A 104 7.18 -0.68 11.36
N GLN A 105 6.13 -0.99 12.12
CA GLN A 105 4.91 -0.18 12.26
C GLN A 105 4.27 0.17 10.90
N ILE A 106 4.23 -0.81 10.00
CA ILE A 106 3.65 -0.70 8.66
C ILE A 106 2.35 -1.50 8.55
N GLY A 107 1.44 -1.06 7.68
CA GLY A 107 0.12 -1.69 7.54
C GLY A 107 0.04 -2.81 6.50
N SER A 108 1.03 -2.90 5.62
CA SER A 108 1.07 -3.87 4.52
C SER A 108 2.49 -4.11 4.02
N LEU A 109 2.65 -5.23 3.32
CA LEU A 109 3.88 -5.68 2.70
C LEU A 109 3.58 -6.07 1.25
N PRO A 110 4.20 -5.41 0.26
CA PRO A 110 4.24 -5.92 -1.10
C PRO A 110 4.98 -7.27 -1.13
N VAL A 111 4.53 -8.18 -1.98
CA VAL A 111 5.10 -9.51 -2.14
C VAL A 111 5.82 -9.58 -3.47
N LEU A 112 7.12 -9.87 -3.43
CA LEU A 112 7.94 -10.05 -4.61
C LEU A 112 8.38 -11.51 -4.76
N ASP A 113 8.29 -12.06 -5.97
CA ASP A 113 8.89 -13.35 -6.32
C ASP A 113 9.94 -13.13 -7.41
N ASN A 114 11.20 -13.44 -7.09
CA ASN A 114 12.35 -13.18 -7.98
C ASN A 114 12.41 -11.73 -8.54
N GLY A 115 11.95 -10.76 -7.76
CA GLY A 115 11.90 -9.34 -8.14
C GLY A 115 10.61 -8.90 -8.83
N GLU A 116 9.73 -9.84 -9.21
CA GLU A 116 8.44 -9.54 -9.80
C GLU A 116 7.39 -9.31 -8.72
N LEU A 117 6.54 -8.30 -8.93
CA LEU A 117 5.45 -7.98 -8.01
C LEU A 117 4.29 -8.97 -8.20
N VAL A 118 4.09 -9.86 -7.22
CA VAL A 118 3.12 -10.97 -7.30
C VAL A 118 1.96 -10.85 -6.32
N GLY A 119 2.03 -9.93 -5.36
CA GLY A 119 0.90 -9.70 -4.46
C GLY A 119 1.13 -8.61 -3.44
N ILE A 120 0.17 -8.49 -2.53
CA ILE A 120 0.24 -7.67 -1.32
C ILE A 120 -0.42 -8.43 -0.17
N VAL A 121 0.12 -8.27 1.03
CA VAL A 121 -0.49 -8.75 2.27
C VAL A 121 -0.59 -7.61 3.27
N THR A 122 -1.72 -7.52 3.97
CA THR A 122 -2.00 -6.50 4.98
C THR A 122 -2.07 -7.13 6.37
N TRP A 123 -2.00 -6.30 7.41
CA TRP A 123 -2.22 -6.77 8.78
C TRP A 123 -3.59 -7.45 8.98
N LYS A 124 -4.61 -7.07 8.20
CA LYS A 124 -5.95 -7.68 8.24
C LYS A 124 -5.91 -9.12 7.73
N ASP A 125 -5.20 -9.35 6.63
CA ASP A 125 -5.05 -10.70 6.04
C ASP A 125 -4.31 -11.63 7.00
N LEU A 126 -3.25 -11.12 7.64
CA LEU A 126 -2.50 -11.87 8.66
C LEU A 126 -3.37 -12.21 9.86
N LEU A 127 -4.19 -11.27 10.33
CA LEU A 127 -5.09 -11.50 11.46
C LEU A 127 -6.17 -12.53 11.11
N ALA A 128 -6.78 -12.43 9.93
CA ALA A 128 -7.76 -13.41 9.45
C ALA A 128 -7.16 -14.81 9.38
N ALA A 129 -5.97 -14.94 8.80
CA ALA A 129 -5.23 -16.19 8.71
C ALA A 129 -4.93 -16.84 10.08
N MET A 130 -4.66 -16.03 11.11
CA MET A 130 -4.44 -16.53 12.47
C MET A 130 -5.72 -17.03 13.14
N ILE A 131 -6.88 -16.47 12.80
CA ILE A 131 -8.19 -16.90 13.32
C ILE A 131 -8.62 -18.20 12.63
N GLU A 132 -8.42 -18.32 11.33
CA GLU A 132 -8.81 -19.50 10.54
C GLU A 132 -7.91 -20.73 10.77
N ALA A 133 -6.67 -20.52 11.22
CA ALA A 133 -5.72 -21.60 11.50
C ALA A 133 -5.94 -22.30 12.86
N ASN A 134 -7.04 -21.98 13.56
CA ASN A 134 -7.35 -22.40 14.93
C ASN A 134 -8.72 -23.11 14.98
#